data_AF-A0A2N1J5V5-F1
#
_entry.id   AF-A0A2N1J5V5-F1
#
_cell.length_a   1.000
_cell.length_b   1.000
_cell.length_c   1.000
_cell.angle_alpha   90.00
_cell.angle_beta   90.00
_cell.angle_gamma   90.00
#
_symmetry.space_group_name_H-M   'P 1'
#
loop_
_entity.id
_entity.type
_entity.pdbx_description
1 polymer ?
#
loop_
_entity_poly.entity_id
_entity_poly.type
_entity_poly.pdbx_seq_one_letter_code
_entity_poly.pdbx_strand_id
1 'polypeptide(L)'
;ENIKELTDVNLLFKNIAIKNFTPYSGKFIGREIDTGKLNLDLKYNIKKSNLDAKNSIIISDIKFGNKVKSEDSVSLPLELAIALLEDSNGIIDLDIPISGNVDNPEFSIAPIVWKAFTNIIIKAVSAPFSFLASLLGIEADQIKSIDFHFADAKILPSEKEALDNIAKIMVKRPNIAIKINQTYTKEDINKLKEIKTQKKIEKTMKEFSKGDKYQLALEKLYLSYDKNKTLDKLKEKFISKNKEKKIFQKEKYLIYLKESISSKQIISQKTIENLAINRIKNIKHYLINEKNIKENRVIIKKLKESVSNKNFTNFELEISVVK
;
A
#
# COMPACT_ATOMS: atom_id res chain seq x y z
N GLU A 1 -44.76 23.43 -24.27
CA GLU A 1 -44.75 23.13 -22.82
C GLU A 1 -43.54 23.79 -22.18
N ASN A 2 -43.67 24.30 -20.96
CA ASN A 2 -42.55 24.90 -20.24
C ASN A 2 -41.62 23.79 -19.77
N ILE A 3 -40.42 23.69 -20.35
CA ILE A 3 -39.39 22.67 -20.05
C ILE A 3 -39.10 22.59 -18.53
N LYS A 4 -39.39 23.67 -17.80
CA LYS A 4 -39.12 23.82 -16.36
C LYS A 4 -40.19 23.22 -15.46
N GLU A 5 -41.42 23.01 -15.92
CA GLU A 5 -42.49 22.48 -15.06
C GLU A 5 -42.37 20.98 -14.85
N LEU A 6 -42.33 20.24 -15.95
CA LEU A 6 -42.11 18.80 -15.98
C LEU A 6 -41.50 18.41 -17.33
N THR A 7 -40.29 17.87 -17.31
CA THR A 7 -39.64 17.30 -18.50
C THR A 7 -39.00 15.98 -18.13
N ASP A 8 -39.20 14.95 -18.95
CA ASP A 8 -38.52 13.67 -18.84
C ASP A 8 -37.91 13.33 -20.20
N VAL A 9 -36.58 13.22 -20.23
CA VAL A 9 -35.80 12.99 -21.45
C VAL A 9 -34.91 11.78 -21.23
N ASN A 10 -35.08 10.79 -22.09
CA ASN A 10 -34.23 9.60 -22.13
C ASN A 10 -33.55 9.55 -23.50
N LEU A 11 -32.22 9.61 -23.52
CA LEU A 11 -31.41 9.58 -24.73
C LEU A 11 -30.41 8.44 -24.65
N LEU A 12 -30.39 7.60 -25.69
CA LEU A 12 -29.48 6.48 -25.81
C LEU A 12 -28.62 6.66 -27.06
N PHE A 13 -27.32 6.84 -26.86
CA PHE A 13 -26.36 6.88 -27.95
C PHE A 13 -25.46 5.65 -27.90
N LYS A 14 -25.24 5.02 -29.05
CA LYS A 14 -24.41 3.82 -29.15
C LYS A 14 -23.34 3.99 -30.20
N ASN A 15 -22.17 3.41 -29.93
CA ASN A 15 -21.05 3.31 -30.86
C ASN A 15 -20.61 4.67 -31.43
N ILE A 16 -20.62 5.73 -30.60
CA ILE A 16 -20.09 7.03 -31.00
C ILE A 16 -18.56 6.93 -31.04
N ALA A 17 -17.95 7.40 -32.12
CA ALA A 17 -16.50 7.56 -32.18
C ALA A 17 -16.06 8.64 -31.18
N ILE A 18 -15.32 8.24 -30.13
CA ILE A 18 -14.93 9.17 -29.07
C ILE A 18 -13.97 10.26 -29.56
N LYS A 19 -13.31 10.03 -30.70
CA LYS A 19 -12.45 11.00 -31.41
C LYS A 19 -13.17 12.34 -31.66
N ASN A 20 -14.49 12.32 -31.87
CA ASN A 20 -15.31 13.51 -32.07
C ASN A 20 -15.34 14.44 -30.84
N PHE A 21 -14.96 13.94 -29.66
CA PHE A 21 -14.88 14.69 -28.41
C PHE A 21 -13.47 15.25 -28.11
N THR A 22 -12.54 15.14 -29.07
CA THR A 22 -11.18 15.70 -28.96
C THR A 22 -11.15 17.20 -28.56
N PRO A 23 -12.06 18.08 -29.02
CA PRO A 23 -12.09 19.46 -28.53
C PRO A 23 -12.24 19.58 -27.01
N TYR A 24 -12.99 18.67 -26.38
CA TYR A 24 -13.17 18.64 -24.92
C TYR A 24 -11.96 18.02 -24.22
N SER A 25 -11.48 16.87 -24.68
CA SER A 25 -10.31 16.23 -24.08
C SER A 25 -9.05 17.11 -24.21
N GLY A 26 -8.88 17.79 -25.34
CA GLY A 26 -7.80 18.75 -25.55
C GLY A 26 -7.86 19.91 -24.55
N LYS A 27 -9.05 20.47 -24.32
CA LYS A 27 -9.25 21.58 -23.37
C LYS A 27 -8.96 21.19 -21.92
N PHE A 28 -9.50 20.07 -21.46
CA PHE A 28 -9.55 19.79 -20.02
C PHE A 28 -8.53 18.75 -19.53
N ILE A 29 -8.05 17.85 -20.41
CA ILE A 29 -7.03 16.85 -20.08
C ILE A 29 -5.75 17.00 -20.92
N GLY A 30 -5.69 17.99 -21.82
CA GLY A 30 -4.49 18.31 -22.60
C GLY A 30 -4.06 17.20 -23.58
N ARG A 31 -4.99 16.38 -24.04
CA ARG A 31 -4.75 15.30 -25.01
C ARG A 31 -5.86 15.15 -26.01
N GLU A 32 -5.47 14.82 -27.24
CA GLU A 32 -6.40 14.29 -28.24
C GLU A 32 -6.79 12.85 -27.92
N ILE A 33 -7.88 12.38 -28.50
CA ILE A 33 -8.24 10.97 -28.48
C ILE A 33 -8.11 10.43 -29.91
N ASP A 34 -7.24 9.43 -30.08
CA ASP A 34 -6.98 8.83 -31.39
C ASP A 34 -8.08 7.82 -31.75
N THR A 35 -8.38 6.90 -30.83
CA THR A 35 -9.40 5.86 -31.01
C THR A 35 -10.23 5.64 -29.75
N GLY A 36 -11.40 5.01 -29.94
CA GLY A 36 -12.28 4.54 -28.87
C GLY A 36 -13.75 4.65 -29.24
N LYS A 37 -14.59 3.94 -28.49
CA LYS A 37 -16.04 3.94 -28.64
C LYS A 37 -16.68 4.46 -27.37
N LEU A 38 -17.80 5.17 -27.55
CA LEU A 38 -18.59 5.74 -26.47
C LEU A 38 -20.06 5.31 -26.63
N ASN A 39 -20.62 4.76 -25.56
CA ASN A 39 -22.07 4.60 -25.39
C ASN A 39 -22.53 5.49 -24.23
N LEU A 40 -23.69 6.12 -24.39
CA LEU A 40 -24.28 7.02 -23.41
C LEU A 40 -25.74 6.63 -23.18
N ASP A 41 -26.14 6.41 -21.93
CA ASP A 41 -27.53 6.34 -21.48
C ASP A 41 -27.79 7.54 -20.55
N LEU A 42 -28.57 8.51 -21.03
CA LEU A 42 -28.84 9.78 -20.38
C LEU A 42 -30.32 9.84 -19.96
N LYS A 43 -30.59 9.98 -18.66
CA LYS A 43 -31.96 10.03 -18.10
C LYS A 43 -32.15 11.29 -17.29
N TYR A 44 -32.84 12.28 -17.85
CA TYR A 44 -32.91 13.64 -17.32
C TYR A 44 -34.36 13.96 -16.96
N ASN A 45 -34.59 14.24 -15.68
CA ASN A 45 -35.89 14.65 -15.15
C ASN A 45 -35.79 16.11 -14.66
N ILE A 46 -36.67 16.98 -15.13
CA ILE A 46 -36.80 18.34 -14.63
C ILE A 46 -38.18 18.47 -14.01
N LYS A 47 -38.23 18.88 -12.74
CA LYS A 47 -39.48 19.16 -12.04
C LYS A 47 -39.37 20.45 -11.25
N LYS A 48 -40.25 21.42 -11.54
CA LYS A 48 -40.21 22.76 -10.91
C LYS A 48 -38.81 23.37 -10.94
N SER A 49 -38.22 23.39 -12.13
CA SER A 49 -36.86 23.85 -12.43
C SER A 49 -35.71 23.06 -11.80
N ASN A 50 -35.97 21.99 -11.04
CA ASN A 50 -34.91 21.15 -10.50
C ASN A 50 -34.62 20.00 -11.47
N LEU A 51 -33.39 19.95 -11.97
CA LEU A 51 -32.84 18.84 -12.74
C LEU A 51 -32.35 17.74 -11.80
N ASP A 52 -32.75 16.51 -12.11
CA ASP A 52 -32.12 15.26 -11.68
C ASP A 52 -31.72 14.48 -12.94
N ALA A 53 -30.43 14.34 -13.18
CA ALA A 53 -29.86 13.74 -14.37
C ALA A 53 -28.95 12.58 -14.02
N LYS A 54 -29.15 11.44 -14.67
CA LYS A 54 -28.28 10.26 -14.59
C LYS A 54 -27.59 10.08 -15.93
N ASN A 55 -26.26 10.10 -15.92
CA ASN A 55 -25.43 9.91 -17.10
C ASN A 55 -24.64 8.62 -16.93
N SER A 56 -25.00 7.57 -17.66
CA SER A 56 -24.20 6.34 -17.74
C SER A 56 -23.32 6.41 -18.97
N ILE A 57 -22.01 6.27 -18.77
CA ILE A 57 -20.97 6.52 -19.76
C ILE A 57 -20.11 5.26 -19.86
N ILE A 58 -20.19 4.58 -21.01
CA ILE A 58 -19.41 3.38 -21.29
C ILE A 58 -18.40 3.71 -22.39
N ILE A 59 -17.12 3.61 -22.06
CA ILE A 59 -16.00 3.84 -22.97
C ILE A 59 -15.25 2.52 -23.18
N SER A 60 -14.92 2.20 -24.42
CA SER A 60 -14.04 1.06 -24.76
C SER A 60 -12.98 1.46 -25.77
N ASP A 61 -11.89 0.68 -25.83
CA ASP A 61 -10.83 0.80 -26.84
C ASP A 61 -10.17 2.19 -26.91
N ILE A 62 -10.13 2.92 -25.78
CA ILE A 62 -9.62 4.29 -25.73
C ILE A 62 -8.11 4.34 -25.93
N LYS A 63 -7.65 5.21 -26.84
CA LYS A 63 -6.24 5.54 -27.00
C LYS A 63 -6.07 7.05 -27.12
N PHE A 64 -5.17 7.61 -26.33
CA PHE A 64 -4.83 9.02 -26.41
C PHE A 64 -3.88 9.30 -27.57
N GLY A 65 -4.09 10.43 -28.24
CA GLY A 65 -3.25 10.94 -29.30
C GLY A 65 -2.26 12.00 -28.80
N ASN A 66 -2.06 13.04 -29.61
CA ASN A 66 -1.05 14.06 -29.35
C ASN A 66 -1.36 14.91 -28.11
N LYS A 67 -0.31 15.54 -27.57
CA LYS A 67 -0.45 16.57 -26.54
C LYS A 67 -1.08 17.83 -27.15
N VAL A 68 -2.08 18.36 -26.46
CA VAL A 68 -2.71 19.64 -26.79
C VAL A 68 -2.30 20.64 -25.72
N LYS A 69 -1.85 21.84 -26.12
CA LYS A 69 -1.61 22.94 -25.19
C LYS A 69 -2.97 23.53 -24.80
N SER A 70 -3.28 23.51 -23.51
CA SER A 70 -4.45 24.21 -22.97
C SER A 70 -4.17 24.68 -21.55
N GLU A 71 -4.47 25.95 -21.27
CA GLU A 71 -4.32 26.57 -19.95
C GLU A 71 -5.31 25.98 -18.94
N ASP A 72 -6.46 25.50 -19.41
CA ASP A 72 -7.50 24.86 -18.60
C ASP A 72 -7.23 23.38 -18.32
N SER A 73 -6.15 22.80 -18.86
CA SER A 73 -5.90 21.37 -18.76
C SER A 73 -5.26 20.95 -17.44
N VAL A 74 -5.71 19.82 -16.91
CA VAL A 74 -5.07 19.19 -15.75
C VAL A 74 -3.97 18.24 -16.24
N SER A 75 -2.76 18.41 -15.70
CA SER A 75 -1.65 17.50 -15.97
C SER A 75 -1.86 16.15 -15.28
N LEU A 76 -2.33 15.14 -16.03
CA LEU A 76 -2.64 13.81 -15.51
C LEU A 76 -1.76 12.71 -16.13
N PRO A 77 -1.37 11.69 -15.35
CA PRO A 77 -0.79 10.45 -15.85
C PRO A 77 -1.88 9.58 -16.48
N LEU A 78 -2.25 9.92 -17.71
CA LEU A 78 -3.43 9.35 -18.38
C LEU A 78 -3.38 7.83 -18.60
N GLU A 79 -2.20 7.26 -18.79
CA GLU A 79 -2.03 5.79 -18.85
C GLU A 79 -2.42 5.12 -17.53
N LEU A 80 -2.05 5.74 -16.39
CA LEU A 80 -2.45 5.25 -15.08
C LEU A 80 -3.96 5.41 -14.86
N ALA A 81 -4.54 6.52 -15.31
CA ALA A 81 -5.98 6.73 -15.25
C ALA A 81 -6.74 5.62 -16.00
N ILE A 82 -6.35 5.33 -17.25
CA ILE A 82 -6.93 4.21 -18.02
C ILE A 82 -6.75 2.91 -17.25
N ALA A 83 -5.52 2.60 -16.81
CA ALA A 83 -5.26 1.33 -16.11
C ALA A 83 -6.09 1.13 -14.84
N LEU A 84 -6.41 2.20 -14.11
CA LEU A 84 -7.22 2.17 -12.91
C LEU A 84 -8.72 2.05 -13.21
N LEU A 85 -9.21 2.70 -14.26
CA LEU A 85 -10.64 2.77 -14.59
C LEU A 85 -11.10 1.57 -15.42
N GLU A 86 -10.25 1.09 -16.33
CA GLU A 86 -10.56 0.03 -17.29
C GLU A 86 -10.64 -1.34 -16.61
N ASP A 87 -11.73 -2.05 -16.84
CA ASP A 87 -11.96 -3.40 -16.32
C ASP A 87 -11.27 -4.50 -17.14
N SER A 88 -11.55 -5.77 -16.81
CA SER A 88 -10.99 -6.92 -17.52
C SER A 88 -11.46 -7.07 -18.98
N ASN A 89 -12.53 -6.38 -19.36
CA ASN A 89 -13.11 -6.40 -20.70
C ASN A 89 -12.64 -5.22 -21.56
N GLY A 90 -11.74 -4.37 -21.05
CA GLY A 90 -11.34 -3.15 -21.74
C GLY A 90 -12.39 -2.04 -21.67
N ILE A 91 -13.28 -2.09 -20.67
CA ILE A 91 -14.41 -1.17 -20.51
C ILE A 91 -14.18 -0.25 -19.32
N ILE A 92 -14.39 1.04 -19.54
CA ILE A 92 -14.55 2.06 -18.50
C ILE A 92 -16.04 2.37 -18.42
N ASP A 93 -16.65 2.06 -17.28
CA ASP A 93 -18.07 2.27 -17.01
C ASP A 93 -18.23 3.27 -15.86
N LEU A 94 -18.91 4.38 -16.13
CA LEU A 94 -19.04 5.51 -15.21
C LEU A 94 -20.47 6.02 -15.15
N ASP A 95 -21.03 6.02 -13.95
CA ASP A 95 -22.29 6.68 -13.65
C ASP A 95 -22.05 8.04 -12.97
N ILE A 96 -22.50 9.10 -13.64
CA ILE A 96 -22.33 10.48 -13.17
C ILE A 96 -23.72 11.10 -12.92
N PRO A 97 -24.20 11.08 -11.66
CA PRO A 97 -25.42 11.79 -11.30
C PRO A 97 -25.14 13.30 -11.24
N ILE A 98 -26.08 14.09 -11.73
CA ILE A 98 -26.02 15.55 -11.74
C ILE A 98 -27.36 16.08 -11.32
N SER A 99 -27.36 16.97 -10.34
CA SER A 99 -28.54 17.72 -9.94
C SER A 99 -28.26 19.21 -9.95
N GLY A 100 -29.31 20.01 -10.10
CA GLY A 100 -29.19 21.47 -10.07
C GLY A 100 -30.48 22.17 -10.44
N ASN A 101 -30.50 23.49 -10.35
CA ASN A 101 -31.66 24.29 -10.73
C ASN A 101 -31.41 24.94 -12.10
N VAL A 102 -32.28 24.65 -13.08
CA VAL A 102 -32.16 25.16 -14.46
C VAL A 102 -32.55 26.64 -14.59
N ASP A 103 -33.11 27.27 -13.55
CA ASP A 103 -33.32 28.72 -13.50
C ASP A 103 -32.06 29.49 -13.11
N ASN A 104 -31.02 28.81 -12.61
CA ASN A 104 -29.76 29.48 -12.32
C ASN A 104 -29.06 29.84 -13.65
N PRO A 105 -28.81 31.13 -13.95
CA PRO A 105 -28.18 31.55 -15.20
C PRO A 105 -26.74 31.04 -15.38
N GLU A 106 -26.06 30.66 -14.30
CA GLU A 106 -24.73 30.03 -14.35
C GLU A 106 -24.80 28.50 -14.60
N PHE A 107 -25.99 27.90 -14.56
CA PHE A 107 -26.16 26.47 -14.70
C PHE A 107 -25.99 26.02 -16.16
N SER A 108 -24.91 25.27 -16.42
CA SER A 108 -24.65 24.64 -17.71
C SER A 108 -24.29 23.16 -17.52
N ILE A 109 -25.04 22.26 -18.17
CA ILE A 109 -24.91 20.81 -17.96
C ILE A 109 -23.56 20.30 -18.48
N ALA A 110 -23.14 20.71 -19.68
CA ALA A 110 -21.95 20.15 -20.32
C ALA A 110 -20.64 20.37 -19.51
N PRO A 111 -20.33 21.58 -19.00
CA PRO A 111 -19.17 21.78 -18.12
C PRO A 111 -19.26 20.99 -16.80
N ILE A 112 -20.46 20.82 -16.23
CA ILE A 112 -20.66 20.08 -14.97
C ILE A 112 -20.37 18.59 -15.16
N VAL A 113 -20.94 17.96 -16.20
CA VAL A 113 -20.67 16.56 -16.57
C VAL A 113 -19.17 16.37 -16.75
N TRP A 114 -18.53 17.26 -17.51
CA TRP A 114 -17.13 17.13 -17.84
C TRP A 114 -16.21 17.32 -16.63
N LYS A 115 -16.53 18.26 -15.75
CA LYS A 115 -15.85 18.45 -14.47
C LYS A 115 -16.00 17.23 -13.56
N ALA A 116 -17.20 16.64 -13.49
CA ALA A 116 -17.44 15.44 -12.70
C ALA A 116 -16.64 14.24 -13.22
N PHE A 117 -16.61 14.02 -14.54
CA PHE A 117 -15.77 13.00 -15.18
C PHE A 117 -14.28 13.22 -14.88
N THR A 118 -13.80 14.45 -15.07
CA THR A 118 -12.40 14.82 -14.78
C THR A 118 -12.05 14.59 -13.30
N ASN A 119 -12.97 14.90 -12.38
CA ASN A 119 -12.78 14.67 -10.94
C ASN A 119 -12.68 13.18 -10.58
N ILE A 120 -13.43 12.30 -11.26
CA ILE A 120 -13.30 10.85 -11.06
C ILE A 120 -11.90 10.39 -11.46
N ILE A 121 -11.40 10.85 -12.61
CA ILE A 121 -10.04 10.54 -13.07
C ILE A 121 -9.00 11.07 -12.07
N ILE A 122 -9.12 12.33 -11.63
CA ILE A 122 -8.23 12.94 -10.65
C ILE A 122 -8.21 12.11 -9.36
N LYS A 123 -9.38 11.73 -8.84
CA LYS A 123 -9.48 10.91 -7.62
C LYS A 123 -8.83 9.54 -7.79
N ALA A 124 -9.07 8.87 -8.92
CA ALA A 124 -8.45 7.57 -9.21
C ALA A 124 -6.93 7.68 -9.19
N VAL A 125 -6.36 8.68 -9.85
CA VAL A 125 -4.91 8.86 -9.93
C VAL A 125 -4.28 9.35 -8.62
N SER A 126 -4.93 10.30 -7.94
CA SER A 126 -4.38 10.93 -6.73
C SER A 126 -4.46 10.04 -5.50
N ALA A 127 -5.47 9.18 -5.43
CA ALA A 127 -5.69 8.25 -4.32
C ALA A 127 -6.02 6.84 -4.85
N PRO A 128 -5.07 6.17 -5.51
CA PRO A 128 -5.33 4.95 -6.25
C PRO A 128 -5.78 3.80 -5.34
N PHE A 129 -5.21 3.65 -4.14
CA PHE A 129 -5.68 2.64 -3.20
C PHE A 129 -7.08 2.91 -2.68
N SER A 130 -7.45 4.16 -2.39
CA SER A 130 -8.83 4.50 -2.00
C SER A 130 -9.82 4.20 -3.11
N PHE A 131 -9.46 4.53 -4.36
CA PHE A 131 -10.28 4.19 -5.52
C PHE A 131 -10.44 2.67 -5.66
N LEU A 132 -9.34 1.92 -5.65
CA LEU A 132 -9.36 0.46 -5.84
C LEU A 132 -10.04 -0.29 -4.68
N ALA A 133 -9.87 0.18 -3.45
CA ALA A 133 -10.53 -0.35 -2.26
C ALA A 133 -12.05 -0.18 -2.34
N SER A 134 -12.53 0.96 -2.87
CA SER A 134 -13.97 1.19 -3.03
C SER A 134 -14.65 0.18 -3.97
N LEU A 135 -13.92 -0.40 -4.94
CA LEU A 135 -14.42 -1.47 -5.82
C LEU A 135 -14.74 -2.77 -5.10
N LEU A 136 -14.20 -2.97 -3.90
CA LEU A 136 -14.45 -4.12 -3.03
C LEU A 136 -15.24 -3.73 -1.78
N GLY A 137 -15.60 -2.45 -1.60
CA GLY A 137 -16.24 -1.97 -0.38
C GLY A 137 -15.36 -2.03 0.87
N ILE A 138 -14.03 -1.92 0.70
CA ILE A 138 -13.05 -1.96 1.79
C ILE A 138 -12.32 -0.62 1.93
N GLU A 139 -11.51 -0.47 2.98
CA GLU A 139 -10.70 0.71 3.21
C GLU A 139 -9.32 0.61 2.54
N ALA A 140 -8.76 1.75 2.14
CA ALA A 140 -7.43 1.82 1.51
C ALA A 140 -6.32 1.21 2.39
N ASP A 141 -6.45 1.36 3.70
CA ASP A 141 -5.48 0.89 4.70
C ASP A 141 -5.29 -0.62 4.68
N GLN A 142 -6.29 -1.36 4.19
CA GLN A 142 -6.25 -2.81 4.06
C GLN A 142 -5.43 -3.29 2.85
N ILE A 143 -5.05 -2.40 1.92
CA ILE A 143 -4.36 -2.79 0.67
C ILE A 143 -3.20 -1.86 0.27
N LYS A 144 -2.93 -0.80 1.03
CA LYS A 144 -1.87 0.18 0.71
C LYS A 144 -0.47 -0.26 1.12
N SER A 145 -0.35 -1.28 1.97
CA SER A 145 0.92 -1.75 2.51
C SER A 145 0.80 -3.19 3.01
N ILE A 146 1.96 -3.82 3.25
CA ILE A 146 2.06 -5.17 3.83
C ILE A 146 2.95 -5.10 5.07
N ASP A 147 2.43 -5.54 6.21
CA ASP A 147 3.17 -5.54 7.48
C ASP A 147 3.95 -6.84 7.74
N PHE A 148 5.09 -6.71 8.41
CA PHE A 148 5.87 -7.83 8.92
C PHE A 148 6.26 -7.61 10.38
N HIS A 149 6.25 -8.69 11.17
CA HIS A 149 6.92 -8.67 12.47
C HIS A 149 8.42 -8.41 12.31
N PHE A 150 9.01 -7.76 13.32
CA PHE A 150 10.43 -7.47 13.31
C PHE A 150 11.28 -8.74 13.18
N ALA A 151 12.26 -8.71 12.29
CA ALA A 151 13.13 -9.83 11.95
C ALA A 151 12.43 -11.11 11.46
N ASP A 152 11.15 -11.04 11.11
CA ASP A 152 10.39 -12.14 10.52
C ASP A 152 10.04 -11.86 9.06
N ALA A 153 9.98 -12.91 8.25
CA ALA A 153 9.57 -12.88 6.86
C ALA A 153 8.20 -13.53 6.63
N LYS A 154 7.60 -14.15 7.65
CA LYS A 154 6.28 -14.79 7.53
C LYS A 154 5.20 -13.74 7.28
N ILE A 155 4.34 -14.00 6.30
CA ILE A 155 3.14 -13.20 6.04
C ILE A 155 2.12 -13.47 7.16
N LEU A 156 1.63 -12.41 7.81
CA LEU A 156 0.61 -12.53 8.86
C LEU A 156 -0.75 -12.91 8.25
N PRO A 157 -1.67 -13.49 9.03
CA PRO A 157 -3.02 -13.78 8.55
C PRO A 157 -3.76 -12.55 8.01
N SER A 158 -3.65 -11.38 8.66
CA SER A 158 -4.21 -10.11 8.18
C SER A 158 -3.64 -9.72 6.82
N GLU A 159 -2.32 -9.87 6.65
CA GLU A 159 -1.65 -9.53 5.40
C GLU A 159 -1.98 -10.50 4.26
N LYS A 160 -2.35 -11.74 4.57
CA LYS A 160 -2.89 -12.65 3.56
C LYS A 160 -4.23 -12.16 3.02
N GLU A 161 -5.10 -11.65 3.87
CA GLU A 161 -6.36 -11.04 3.45
C GLU A 161 -6.13 -9.77 2.61
N ALA A 162 -5.18 -8.93 3.02
CA ALA A 162 -4.73 -7.78 2.22
C ALA A 162 -4.27 -8.20 0.82
N LEU A 163 -3.41 -9.22 0.73
CA LEU A 163 -2.92 -9.77 -0.54
C LEU A 163 -4.03 -10.42 -1.37
N ASP A 164 -5.04 -11.02 -0.73
CA ASP A 164 -6.23 -11.56 -1.42
C ASP A 164 -7.04 -10.45 -2.08
N ASN A 165 -7.25 -9.35 -1.37
CA ASN A 165 -7.96 -8.19 -1.89
C ASN A 165 -7.17 -7.52 -3.03
N ILE A 166 -5.85 -7.38 -2.87
CA ILE A 166 -4.96 -6.91 -3.94
C ILE A 166 -5.07 -7.83 -5.17
N ALA A 167 -5.02 -9.15 -5.00
CA ALA A 167 -5.17 -10.09 -6.12
C ALA A 167 -6.53 -9.95 -6.83
N LYS A 168 -7.64 -9.86 -6.07
CA LYS A 168 -8.99 -9.62 -6.65
C LYS A 168 -9.04 -8.33 -7.46
N ILE A 169 -8.46 -7.25 -6.93
CA ILE A 169 -8.37 -5.96 -7.63
C ILE A 169 -7.55 -6.11 -8.92
N MET A 170 -6.40 -6.76 -8.86
CA MET A 170 -5.54 -6.98 -10.03
C MET A 170 -6.21 -7.84 -11.10
N VAL A 171 -7.11 -8.76 -10.74
CA VAL A 171 -7.95 -9.48 -11.70
C VAL A 171 -8.98 -8.54 -12.35
N LYS A 172 -9.66 -7.70 -11.55
CA LYS A 172 -10.63 -6.71 -12.05
C LYS A 172 -10.01 -5.58 -12.88
N ARG A 173 -8.72 -5.30 -12.69
CA ARG A 173 -7.95 -4.24 -13.37
C ARG A 173 -6.71 -4.86 -14.00
N PRO A 174 -6.79 -5.42 -15.22
CA PRO A 174 -5.67 -6.18 -15.80
C PRO A 174 -4.44 -5.33 -16.10
N ASN A 175 -4.63 -4.02 -16.30
CA ASN A 175 -3.59 -3.09 -16.75
C ASN A 175 -2.81 -2.42 -15.61
N ILE A 176 -3.12 -2.74 -14.34
CA ILE A 176 -2.33 -2.25 -13.19
C ILE A 176 -1.22 -3.23 -12.80
N ALA A 177 -0.13 -2.70 -12.27
CA ALA A 177 0.93 -3.41 -11.57
C ALA A 177 1.12 -2.79 -10.19
N ILE A 178 1.45 -3.62 -9.20
CA ILE A 178 1.84 -3.16 -7.87
C ILE A 178 3.36 -3.02 -7.81
N LYS A 179 3.84 -1.97 -7.17
CA LYS A 179 5.24 -1.79 -6.80
C LYS A 179 5.36 -1.98 -5.29
N ILE A 180 6.30 -2.80 -4.88
CA ILE A 180 6.55 -3.09 -3.47
C ILE A 180 7.81 -2.33 -3.04
N ASN A 181 7.65 -1.38 -2.10
CA ASN A 181 8.77 -0.69 -1.47
C ASN A 181 9.35 -1.55 -0.35
N GLN A 182 10.47 -2.21 -0.66
CA GLN A 182 11.20 -3.00 0.34
C GLN A 182 11.76 -2.10 1.42
N THR A 183 11.48 -2.44 2.68
CA THR A 183 11.98 -1.68 3.83
C THR A 183 12.61 -2.57 4.90
N TYR A 184 13.46 -1.96 5.72
CA TYR A 184 13.86 -2.47 7.03
C TYR A 184 13.82 -1.34 8.05
N THR A 185 13.71 -1.70 9.33
CA THR A 185 13.63 -0.73 10.43
C THR A 185 14.76 -0.92 11.45
N LYS A 186 14.92 0.03 12.36
CA LYS A 186 15.86 -0.12 13.50
C LYS A 186 15.42 -1.24 14.43
N GLU A 187 14.11 -1.44 14.55
CA GLU A 187 13.49 -2.51 15.32
C GLU A 187 13.78 -3.89 14.71
N ASP A 188 13.80 -4.02 13.38
CA ASP A 188 14.32 -5.22 12.70
C ASP A 188 15.76 -5.51 13.14
N ILE A 189 16.64 -4.50 13.11
CA ILE A 189 18.04 -4.65 13.50
C ILE A 189 18.15 -5.06 14.97
N ASN A 190 17.41 -4.40 15.87
CA ASN A 190 17.40 -4.73 17.30
C ASN A 190 16.92 -6.16 17.53
N LYS A 191 15.85 -6.58 16.84
CA LYS A 191 15.35 -7.94 16.95
C LYS A 191 16.32 -8.98 16.38
N LEU A 192 17.01 -8.67 15.29
CA LEU A 192 18.09 -9.50 14.76
C LEU A 192 19.26 -9.63 15.76
N LYS A 193 19.61 -8.56 16.49
CA LYS A 193 20.62 -8.61 17.57
C LYS A 193 20.19 -9.52 18.71
N GLU A 194 18.92 -9.45 19.12
CA GLU A 194 18.35 -10.35 20.12
C GLU A 194 18.42 -11.81 19.67
N ILE A 195 17.97 -12.11 18.45
CA ILE A 195 17.98 -13.47 17.88
C ILE A 195 19.42 -14.01 17.81
N LYS A 196 20.36 -13.18 17.33
CA LYS A 196 21.79 -13.55 17.26
C LYS A 196 22.38 -13.82 18.65
N THR A 197 22.03 -13.00 19.63
CA THR A 197 22.43 -13.17 21.04
C THR A 197 21.89 -14.48 21.61
N GLN A 198 20.61 -14.75 21.41
CA GLN A 198 19.94 -15.95 21.89
C GLN A 198 20.61 -17.22 21.33
N LYS A 199 20.89 -17.26 20.02
CA LYS A 199 21.62 -18.37 19.38
C LYS A 199 23.03 -18.55 19.97
N LYS A 200 23.72 -17.46 20.29
CA LYS A 200 25.05 -17.52 20.92
C LYS A 200 24.97 -18.09 22.34
N ILE A 201 23.97 -17.66 23.13
CA ILE A 201 23.71 -18.18 24.48
C ILE A 201 23.42 -19.69 24.41
N GLU A 202 22.51 -20.12 23.55
CA GLU A 202 22.16 -21.54 23.38
C GLU A 202 23.36 -22.40 22.99
N LYS A 203 24.22 -21.90 22.10
CA LYS A 203 25.47 -22.58 21.73
C LYS A 203 26.39 -22.70 22.94
N THR A 204 26.60 -21.64 23.70
CA THR A 204 27.51 -21.62 24.87
C THR A 204 26.95 -22.43 26.04
N MET A 205 25.62 -22.52 26.21
CA MET A 205 25.00 -23.38 27.23
C MET A 205 25.39 -24.85 27.08
N LYS A 206 25.63 -25.32 25.84
CA LYS A 206 26.06 -26.70 25.56
C LYS A 206 27.46 -27.02 26.09
N GLU A 207 28.27 -26.01 26.41
CA GLU A 207 29.62 -26.18 26.95
C GLU A 207 29.61 -26.50 28.46
N PHE A 208 28.47 -26.33 29.14
CA PHE A 208 28.34 -26.56 30.58
C PHE A 208 27.51 -27.83 30.86
N SER A 209 28.06 -28.74 31.67
CA SER A 209 27.41 -30.00 32.04
C SER A 209 26.56 -29.88 33.33
N LYS A 210 26.99 -29.07 34.30
CA LYS A 210 26.35 -28.88 35.62
C LYS A 210 26.12 -27.40 35.95
N GLY A 211 25.28 -27.13 36.94
CA GLY A 211 24.93 -25.77 37.38
C GLY A 211 23.87 -25.09 36.52
N ASP A 212 23.61 -23.81 36.80
CA ASP A 212 22.71 -22.99 35.99
C ASP A 212 23.40 -22.62 34.66
N LYS A 213 23.19 -23.47 33.65
CA LYS A 213 23.81 -23.33 32.33
C LYS A 213 23.51 -21.99 31.66
N TYR A 214 22.32 -21.44 31.88
CA TYR A 214 21.91 -20.17 31.27
C TYR A 214 22.69 -19.00 31.88
N GLN A 215 22.79 -18.95 33.21
CA GLN A 215 23.61 -17.98 33.90
C GLN A 215 25.09 -18.10 33.49
N LEU A 216 25.65 -19.31 33.51
CA LEU A 216 27.05 -19.57 33.15
C LEU A 216 27.36 -19.14 31.70
N ALA A 217 26.45 -19.39 30.77
CA ALA A 217 26.60 -18.95 29.38
C ALA A 217 26.57 -17.43 29.25
N LEU A 218 25.66 -16.73 29.93
CA LEU A 218 25.60 -15.27 29.94
C LEU A 218 26.87 -14.65 30.54
N GLU A 219 27.34 -15.17 31.68
CA GLU A 219 28.55 -14.69 32.34
C GLU A 219 29.80 -14.87 31.44
N LYS A 220 29.96 -16.06 30.83
CA LYS A 220 31.05 -16.33 29.88
C LYS A 220 31.00 -15.42 28.66
N LEU A 221 29.81 -15.21 28.09
CA LEU A 221 29.63 -14.34 26.93
C LEU A 221 29.88 -12.87 27.27
N TYR A 222 29.42 -12.41 28.43
CA TYR A 222 29.66 -11.04 28.89
C TYR A 222 31.17 -10.74 29.01
N LEU A 223 31.91 -11.63 29.68
CA LEU A 223 33.36 -11.52 29.82
C LEU A 223 34.10 -11.53 28.47
N SER A 224 33.54 -12.19 27.45
CA SER A 224 34.15 -12.18 26.10
C SER A 224 34.10 -10.81 25.41
N TYR A 225 33.15 -9.94 25.80
CA TYR A 225 32.99 -8.60 25.23
C TYR A 225 33.58 -7.49 26.11
N ASP A 226 33.74 -7.73 27.42
CA ASP A 226 34.24 -6.75 28.38
C ASP A 226 35.26 -7.40 29.31
N LYS A 227 36.49 -7.59 28.79
CA LYS A 227 37.59 -8.28 29.48
C LYS A 227 38.07 -7.56 30.75
N ASN A 228 37.71 -6.28 30.94
CA ASN A 228 38.17 -5.45 32.06
C ASN A 228 37.22 -5.47 33.26
N LYS A 229 36.07 -6.16 33.17
CA LYS A 229 35.11 -6.27 34.28
C LYS A 229 35.16 -7.63 34.94
N THR A 230 35.19 -7.63 36.27
CA THR A 230 35.01 -8.83 37.09
C THR A 230 33.53 -9.07 37.38
N LEU A 231 33.10 -10.34 37.33
CA LEU A 231 31.71 -10.71 37.61
C LEU A 231 31.30 -10.37 39.05
N ASP A 232 32.23 -10.44 40.00
CA ASP A 232 31.96 -10.17 41.41
C ASP A 232 31.54 -8.72 41.65
N LYS A 233 32.33 -7.76 41.12
CA LYS A 233 31.99 -6.33 41.16
C LYS A 233 30.67 -6.03 40.45
N LEU A 234 30.34 -6.80 39.42
CA LEU A 234 29.07 -6.63 38.71
C LEU A 234 27.90 -7.16 39.55
N LYS A 235 28.04 -8.34 40.16
CA LYS A 235 27.01 -8.98 41.00
C LYS A 235 26.66 -8.11 42.21
N GLU A 236 27.63 -7.41 42.80
CA GLU A 236 27.42 -6.46 43.90
C GLU A 236 26.38 -5.38 43.57
N LYS A 237 26.30 -4.93 42.30
CA LYS A 237 25.32 -3.93 41.85
C LYS A 237 23.87 -4.42 41.86
N PHE A 238 23.67 -5.73 41.94
CA PHE A 238 22.34 -6.37 41.94
C PHE A 238 21.98 -6.93 43.31
N ILE A 239 22.68 -6.52 44.38
CA ILE A 239 22.33 -6.86 45.76
C ILE A 239 21.46 -5.73 46.33
N SER A 240 20.22 -6.04 46.69
CA SER A 240 19.36 -5.12 47.46
C SER A 240 19.36 -5.46 48.94
N LYS A 241 19.28 -4.44 49.80
CA LYS A 241 19.06 -4.62 51.25
C LYS A 241 17.55 -4.54 51.54
N ASN A 242 17.00 -5.58 52.16
CA ASN A 242 15.65 -5.56 52.72
C ASN A 242 15.72 -6.04 54.17
N LYS A 243 15.37 -5.15 55.12
CA LYS A 243 15.32 -5.43 56.57
C LYS A 243 16.52 -6.29 57.02
N GLU A 244 17.72 -5.78 56.75
CA GLU A 244 19.04 -6.37 57.07
C GLU A 244 19.50 -7.60 56.27
N LYS A 245 18.65 -8.22 55.44
CA LYS A 245 19.07 -9.30 54.53
C LYS A 245 19.54 -8.75 53.18
N LYS A 246 20.73 -9.18 52.74
CA LYS A 246 21.25 -8.97 51.37
C LYS A 246 20.57 -9.97 50.44
N ILE A 247 19.78 -9.47 49.49
CA ILE A 247 19.07 -10.29 48.50
C ILE A 247 19.67 -10.02 47.11
N PHE A 248 20.15 -11.08 46.46
CA PHE A 248 20.64 -11.01 45.09
C PHE A 248 19.48 -11.02 44.08
N GLN A 249 19.36 -9.96 43.29
CA GLN A 249 18.33 -9.78 42.27
C GLN A 249 18.73 -10.51 40.98
N LYS A 250 18.71 -11.84 41.03
CA LYS A 250 19.18 -12.71 39.94
C LYS A 250 18.54 -12.39 38.59
N GLU A 251 17.22 -12.20 38.53
CA GLU A 251 16.53 -11.91 37.27
C GLU A 251 17.04 -10.62 36.60
N LYS A 252 17.14 -9.52 37.36
CA LYS A 252 17.67 -8.25 36.84
C LYS A 252 19.12 -8.36 36.39
N TYR A 253 19.92 -9.15 37.10
CA TYR A 253 21.30 -9.44 36.70
C TYR A 253 21.35 -10.16 35.35
N LEU A 254 20.54 -11.21 35.16
CA LEU A 254 20.50 -11.96 33.90
C LEU A 254 19.98 -11.11 32.73
N ILE A 255 18.97 -10.26 32.97
CA ILE A 255 18.46 -9.29 31.98
C ILE A 255 19.58 -8.32 31.57
N TYR A 256 20.27 -7.72 32.54
CA TYR A 256 21.38 -6.80 32.27
C TYR A 256 22.50 -7.45 31.45
N LEU A 257 22.90 -8.69 31.78
CA LEU A 257 23.90 -9.41 31.01
C LEU A 257 23.44 -9.62 29.56
N LYS A 258 22.19 -10.07 29.38
CA LYS A 258 21.61 -10.32 28.05
C LYS A 258 21.55 -9.06 27.20
N GLU A 259 21.07 -7.95 27.77
CA GLU A 259 21.01 -6.65 27.07
C GLU A 259 22.40 -6.13 26.71
N SER A 260 23.36 -6.25 27.64
CA SER A 260 24.76 -5.87 27.39
C SER A 260 25.35 -6.65 26.22
N ILE A 261 25.13 -7.97 26.18
CA ILE A 261 25.58 -8.83 25.08
C ILE A 261 24.87 -8.47 23.76
N SER A 262 23.56 -8.22 23.82
CA SER A 262 22.73 -7.85 22.66
C SER A 262 23.17 -6.53 22.03
N SER A 263 23.44 -5.52 22.85
CA SER A 263 23.89 -4.20 22.40
C SER A 263 25.21 -4.24 21.59
N LYS A 264 26.07 -5.23 21.87
CA LYS A 264 27.35 -5.44 21.19
C LYS A 264 27.24 -6.29 19.92
N GLN A 265 26.08 -6.86 19.61
CA GLN A 265 25.89 -7.62 18.38
C GLN A 265 25.95 -6.70 17.16
N ILE A 266 26.80 -7.06 16.20
CA ILE A 266 26.86 -6.44 14.88
C ILE A 266 26.01 -7.28 13.92
N ILE A 267 25.08 -6.63 13.22
CA ILE A 267 24.29 -7.24 12.14
C ILE A 267 24.87 -6.77 10.82
N SER A 268 25.19 -7.72 9.93
CA SER A 268 25.76 -7.40 8.62
C SER A 268 24.70 -6.86 7.68
N GLN A 269 25.09 -5.99 6.74
CA GLN A 269 24.18 -5.49 5.70
C GLN A 269 23.52 -6.64 4.92
N LYS A 270 24.29 -7.69 4.59
CA LYS A 270 23.78 -8.91 3.93
C LYS A 270 22.66 -9.60 4.72
N THR A 271 22.70 -9.56 6.05
CA THR A 271 21.63 -10.14 6.89
C THR A 271 20.32 -9.35 6.74
N ILE A 272 20.41 -8.02 6.69
CA ILE A 272 19.26 -7.12 6.51
C ILE A 272 18.67 -7.31 5.11
N GLU A 273 19.54 -7.36 4.09
CA GLU A 273 19.13 -7.61 2.70
C GLU A 273 18.45 -8.97 2.57
N ASN A 274 19.00 -10.02 3.17
CA ASN A 274 18.38 -11.35 3.15
C ASN A 274 16.99 -11.36 3.82
N LEU A 275 16.79 -10.60 4.89
CA LEU A 275 15.47 -10.46 5.53
C LEU A 275 14.45 -9.86 4.55
N ALA A 276 14.80 -8.76 3.89
CA ALA A 276 13.94 -8.11 2.90
C ALA A 276 13.67 -9.01 1.69
N ILE A 277 14.71 -9.68 1.17
CA ILE A 277 14.59 -10.64 0.07
C ILE A 277 13.62 -11.77 0.44
N ASN A 278 13.69 -12.31 1.66
CA ASN A 278 12.79 -13.36 2.11
C ASN A 278 11.34 -12.87 2.24
N ARG A 279 11.12 -11.64 2.72
CA ARG A 279 9.78 -11.00 2.76
C ARG A 279 9.20 -10.89 1.34
N ILE A 280 9.98 -10.37 0.40
CA ILE A 280 9.56 -10.27 -1.02
C ILE A 280 9.32 -11.63 -1.64
N LYS A 281 10.18 -12.62 -1.37
CA LYS A 281 10.00 -13.99 -1.86
C LYS A 281 8.65 -14.55 -1.42
N ASN A 282 8.27 -14.33 -0.16
CA ASN A 282 6.99 -14.81 0.35
C ASN A 282 5.81 -14.05 -0.28
N ILE A 283 5.88 -12.72 -0.44
CA ILE A 283 4.82 -11.96 -1.13
C ILE A 283 4.67 -12.42 -2.59
N LYS A 284 5.79 -12.55 -3.32
CA LYS A 284 5.79 -13.04 -4.70
C LYS A 284 5.21 -14.44 -4.80
N HIS A 285 5.61 -15.35 -3.91
CA HIS A 285 5.06 -16.71 -3.89
C HIS A 285 3.54 -16.67 -3.74
N TYR A 286 3.04 -15.89 -2.79
CA TYR A 286 1.60 -15.77 -2.55
C TYR A 286 0.86 -15.21 -3.77
N LEU A 287 1.27 -14.04 -4.30
CA LEU A 287 0.58 -13.41 -5.41
C LEU A 287 0.72 -14.19 -6.73
N ILE A 288 1.91 -14.69 -7.04
CA ILE A 288 2.21 -15.31 -8.34
C ILE A 288 1.82 -16.78 -8.35
N ASN A 289 2.26 -17.56 -7.36
CA ASN A 289 2.04 -19.00 -7.34
C ASN A 289 0.67 -19.39 -6.77
N GLU A 290 0.21 -18.73 -5.70
CA GLU A 290 -1.08 -19.09 -5.08
C GLU A 290 -2.26 -18.35 -5.72
N LYS A 291 -2.08 -17.08 -6.12
CA LYS A 291 -3.15 -16.23 -6.70
C LYS A 291 -3.06 -16.02 -8.21
N ASN A 292 -2.10 -16.65 -8.88
CA ASN A 292 -1.93 -16.63 -10.35
C ASN A 292 -1.76 -15.21 -10.95
N ILE A 293 -1.21 -14.26 -10.19
CA ILE A 293 -0.87 -12.94 -10.71
C ILE A 293 0.40 -13.04 -11.57
N LYS A 294 0.38 -12.49 -12.77
CA LYS A 294 1.55 -12.48 -13.68
C LYS A 294 2.73 -11.73 -13.05
N GLU A 295 3.93 -12.28 -13.20
CA GLU A 295 5.14 -11.73 -12.56
C GLU A 295 5.45 -10.28 -12.97
N ASN A 296 5.22 -9.90 -14.23
CA ASN A 296 5.45 -8.53 -14.71
C ASN A 296 4.56 -7.48 -14.03
N ARG A 297 3.55 -7.91 -13.27
CA ARG A 297 2.63 -7.05 -12.51
C ARG A 297 3.04 -6.86 -11.05
N VAL A 298 4.11 -7.50 -10.59
CA VAL A 298 4.66 -7.38 -9.23
C VAL A 298 6.08 -6.84 -9.32
N ILE A 299 6.22 -5.53 -9.19
CA ILE A 299 7.46 -4.80 -9.38
C ILE A 299 8.13 -4.56 -8.02
N ILE A 300 9.42 -4.85 -7.91
CA ILE A 300 10.16 -4.71 -6.66
C ILE A 300 11.04 -3.47 -6.72
N LYS A 301 10.91 -2.58 -5.72
CA LYS A 301 11.75 -1.38 -5.58
C LYS A 301 13.01 -1.70 -4.75
N LYS A 302 13.99 -0.80 -4.80
CA LYS A 302 15.22 -0.91 -4.02
C LYS A 302 14.91 -0.87 -2.52
N LEU A 303 15.66 -1.65 -1.74
CA LEU A 303 15.61 -1.65 -0.28
C LEU A 303 15.98 -0.28 0.28
N LYS A 304 15.21 0.20 1.25
CA LYS A 304 15.47 1.44 1.99
C LYS A 304 15.24 1.23 3.49
N GLU A 305 15.93 2.01 4.31
CA GLU A 305 15.57 2.12 5.72
C GLU A 305 14.27 2.94 5.86
N SER A 306 13.40 2.54 6.76
CA SER A 306 12.16 3.26 7.08
C SER A 306 11.97 3.40 8.59
N VAL A 307 11.09 4.32 8.98
CA VAL A 307 10.65 4.49 10.37
C VAL A 307 9.51 3.51 10.66
N SER A 308 9.60 2.80 11.78
CA SER A 308 8.60 1.81 12.19
C SER A 308 7.32 2.45 12.74
N ASN A 309 6.18 1.82 12.47
CA ASN A 309 4.92 2.08 13.16
C ASN A 309 4.81 1.15 14.39
N LYS A 310 5.56 1.47 15.45
CA LYS A 310 5.62 0.82 16.80
C LYS A 310 5.84 -0.71 16.88
N ASN A 311 5.18 -1.54 16.07
CA ASN A 311 5.16 -3.01 16.18
C ASN A 311 5.51 -3.77 14.89
N PHE A 312 5.56 -3.09 13.74
CA PHE A 312 5.74 -3.74 12.44
C PHE A 312 6.71 -2.99 11.53
N THR A 313 7.34 -3.74 10.63
CA THR A 313 8.03 -3.17 9.47
C THR A 313 7.05 -3.17 8.29
N ASN A 314 6.73 -1.97 7.81
CA ASN A 314 5.73 -1.76 6.77
C ASN A 314 6.36 -1.70 5.37
N PHE A 315 5.83 -2.49 4.45
CA PHE A 315 6.19 -2.45 3.02
C PHE A 315 5.09 -1.68 2.29
N GLU A 316 5.30 -0.38 2.07
CA GLU A 316 4.36 0.46 1.32
C GLU A 316 4.25 -0.01 -0.14
N LEU A 317 3.03 0.02 -0.66
CA LEU A 317 2.73 -0.32 -2.04
C LEU A 317 2.51 0.95 -2.86
N GLU A 318 2.87 0.91 -4.14
CA GLU A 318 2.47 1.93 -5.12
C GLU A 318 1.73 1.25 -6.28
N ILE A 319 0.76 1.94 -6.88
CA ILE A 319 0.14 1.48 -8.13
C ILE A 319 0.92 2.03 -9.34
N SER A 320 1.00 1.23 -10.38
CA SER A 320 1.59 1.60 -11.67
C SER A 320 0.89 0.89 -12.82
N VAL A 321 1.26 1.24 -14.04
CA VAL A 321 0.79 0.55 -15.25
C VAL A 321 1.67 -0.68 -15.49
N VAL A 322 1.06 -1.77 -15.97
CA VAL A 322 1.82 -2.94 -16.46
C VAL A 322 2.72 -2.50 -17.59
N LYS A 323 4.01 -2.82 -17.48
CA LYS A 323 5.01 -2.56 -18.54
C LYS A 323 5.13 -3.74 -19.49
#